data_AF-A0A0C2G8V1-F1
#
_entry.id   AF-A0A0C2G8V1-F1
#
_cell.length_a   1.000
_cell.length_b   1.000
_cell.length_c   1.000
_cell.angle_alpha   90.00
_cell.angle_beta   90.00
_cell.angle_gamma   90.00
#
_symmetry.space_group_name_H-M   'P 1'
#
loop_
_entity.id
_entity.type
_entity.pdbx_description
1 polymer ?
#
loop_
_entity_poly.entity_id
_entity_poly.type
_entity_poly.pdbx_seq_one_letter_code
_entity_poly.pdbx_strand_id
1 'polypeptide(L)'
;MENQIVGEAVAVKAIQRFVRRYSLFQEERNRVLTMKYGKQQMMLIRKRMKIENWIDAEVAKLFNGNDNNGVDIDVDVLLDLDSVPAKRKFVFDNLQRSHCPASMDKITMFLDEMIDQLNTL
;
A
#
# COMPACT_ATOMS: atom_id res chain seq x y z
N MET A 1 3.65 -33.03 -25.69
CA MET A 1 3.21 -32.74 -24.31
C MET A 1 4.35 -32.34 -23.37
N GLU A 2 5.60 -32.79 -23.59
CA GLU A 2 6.73 -32.44 -22.71
C GLU A 2 7.11 -30.95 -22.70
N ASN A 3 6.98 -30.23 -23.83
CA ASN A 3 7.35 -28.81 -23.91
C ASN A 3 6.49 -27.86 -23.07
N GLN A 4 5.28 -28.26 -22.65
CA GLN A 4 4.40 -27.42 -21.84
C GLN A 4 4.73 -27.51 -20.33
N ILE A 5 5.16 -28.69 -19.88
CA ILE A 5 5.56 -28.94 -18.48
C ILE A 5 6.88 -28.22 -18.14
N VAL A 6 7.81 -28.13 -19.10
CA VAL A 6 9.09 -27.44 -18.93
C VAL A 6 8.88 -25.92 -18.80
N GLY A 7 7.91 -25.34 -19.54
CA GLY A 7 7.58 -23.91 -19.47
C GLY A 7 7.05 -23.47 -18.09
N GLU A 8 6.14 -24.25 -17.50
CA GLU A 8 5.61 -23.99 -16.15
C GLU A 8 6.72 -24.08 -15.09
N ALA A 9 7.60 -25.09 -15.16
CA ALA A 9 8.68 -25.25 -14.19
C ALA A 9 9.68 -24.08 -14.21
N VAL A 10 9.92 -23.46 -15.36
CA VAL A 10 10.77 -22.27 -15.50
C VAL A 10 10.09 -21.04 -14.91
N ALA A 11 8.79 -20.85 -15.17
CA ALA A 11 8.00 -19.75 -14.59
C ALA A 11 7.95 -19.84 -13.06
N VAL A 12 7.71 -21.02 -12.50
CA VAL A 12 7.71 -21.25 -11.04
C VAL A 12 9.06 -20.91 -10.41
N LYS A 13 10.18 -21.32 -11.04
CA LYS A 13 11.53 -20.96 -10.55
C LYS A 13 11.81 -19.45 -10.63
N ALA A 14 11.31 -18.77 -11.66
CA ALA A 14 11.44 -17.32 -11.79
C ALA A 14 10.65 -16.59 -10.69
N ILE A 15 9.41 -17.01 -10.43
CA ILE A 15 8.56 -16.48 -9.36
C ILE A 15 9.21 -16.72 -7.99
N GLN A 16 9.71 -17.94 -7.72
CA GLN A 16 10.41 -18.26 -6.47
C GLN A 16 11.65 -17.38 -6.26
N ARG A 17 12.44 -17.13 -7.31
CA ARG A 17 13.61 -16.24 -7.24
C ARG A 17 13.21 -14.78 -6.99
N PHE A 18 12.12 -14.32 -7.61
CA PHE A 18 11.59 -12.97 -7.40
C PHE A 18 11.09 -12.80 -5.97
N VAL A 19 10.23 -13.71 -5.48
CA VAL A 19 9.71 -13.68 -4.11
C VAL A 19 10.85 -13.72 -3.09
N ARG A 20 11.85 -14.58 -3.30
CA ARG A 20 13.03 -14.65 -2.42
C ARG A 20 13.85 -13.35 -2.42
N ARG A 21 14.05 -12.74 -3.59
CA ARG A 21 14.77 -11.46 -3.72
C ARG A 21 14.00 -10.31 -3.07
N TYR A 22 12.68 -10.29 -3.23
CA TYR A 22 11.81 -9.31 -2.59
C TYR A 22 11.86 -9.45 -1.06
N SER A 23 11.82 -10.68 -0.53
CA SER A 23 11.99 -10.95 0.91
C SER A 23 13.32 -10.41 1.45
N LEU A 24 14.43 -10.72 0.78
CA LEU A 24 15.77 -10.26 1.17
C LEU A 24 15.88 -8.73 1.16
N PHE A 25 15.26 -8.06 0.19
CA PHE A 25 15.21 -6.60 0.13
C PHE A 25 14.43 -6.03 1.32
N GLN A 26 13.32 -6.65 1.71
CA GLN A 26 12.54 -6.22 2.87
C GLN A 26 13.28 -6.47 4.19
N GLU A 27 14.01 -7.58 4.30
CA GLU A 27 14.86 -7.89 5.47
C GLU A 27 16.00 -6.89 5.63
N GLU A 28 16.71 -6.55 4.54
CA GLU A 28 17.79 -5.56 4.59
C GLU A 28 17.25 -4.15 4.88
N ARG A 29 16.10 -3.78 4.29
CA ARG A 29 15.40 -2.52 4.62
C ARG A 29 15.07 -2.47 6.12
N ASN A 30 14.53 -3.55 6.67
CA ASN A 30 14.23 -3.65 8.10
C ASN A 30 15.50 -3.52 8.97
N ARG A 31 16.59 -4.20 8.58
CA ARG A 31 17.87 -4.14 9.30
C ARG A 31 18.43 -2.73 9.33
N VAL A 32 18.51 -2.05 8.19
CA VAL A 32 19.01 -0.67 8.08
C VAL A 32 18.18 0.28 8.95
N LEU A 33 16.85 0.16 8.90
CA LEU A 33 15.96 0.98 9.72
C LEU A 33 16.20 0.74 11.22
N THR A 34 16.34 -0.52 11.66
CA THR A 34 16.59 -0.82 13.08
C THR A 34 17.95 -0.35 13.60
N MET A 35 18.94 -0.20 12.73
CA MET A 35 20.24 0.39 13.10
C MET A 35 20.16 1.91 13.23
N LYS A 36 19.28 2.56 12.46
CA LYS A 36 19.15 4.02 12.38
C LYS A 36 18.17 4.61 13.40
N TYR A 37 17.14 3.87 13.81
CA TYR A 37 16.03 4.37 14.62
C TYR A 37 15.82 3.56 15.90
N GLY A 38 15.46 4.25 16.99
CA GLY A 38 15.17 3.61 18.27
C GLY A 38 13.91 2.74 18.23
N LYS A 39 13.72 1.86 19.23
CA LYS A 39 12.62 0.88 19.27
C LYS A 39 11.23 1.50 19.08
N GLN A 40 10.95 2.63 19.72
CA GLN A 40 9.66 3.34 19.58
C GLN A 40 9.48 3.94 18.18
N GLN A 41 10.51 4.60 17.64
CA GLN A 41 10.49 5.13 16.28
C GLN A 41 10.28 4.01 15.25
N MET A 42 10.96 2.88 15.42
CA MET A 42 10.76 1.71 14.57
C MET A 42 9.36 1.12 14.65
N MET A 43 8.72 1.17 15.81
CA MET A 43 7.32 0.75 15.95
C MET A 43 6.40 1.66 15.14
N LEU A 44 6.57 2.98 15.25
CA LEU A 44 5.78 3.96 14.48
C LEU A 44 6.02 3.82 12.98
N ILE A 45 7.27 3.69 12.54
CA ILE A 45 7.63 3.45 11.13
C ILE A 45 6.90 2.21 10.60
N ARG A 46 6.94 1.09 11.34
CA ARG A 46 6.24 -0.14 10.92
C ARG A 46 4.74 0.02 10.85
N LYS A 47 4.12 0.75 11.80
CA LYS A 47 2.68 1.03 11.75
C LYS A 47 2.32 1.88 10.54
N ARG A 48 3.08 2.95 10.24
CA ARG A 48 2.86 3.80 9.06
C ARG A 48 2.96 3.02 7.77
N MET A 49 4.03 2.24 7.61
CA MET A 49 4.20 1.35 6.44
C MET A 49 3.05 0.35 6.30
N LYS A 50 2.49 -0.16 7.40
CA LYS A 50 1.33 -1.06 7.34
C LYS A 50 0.09 -0.34 6.80
N ILE A 51 -0.10 0.91 7.18
CA ILE A 51 -1.23 1.73 6.72
C ILE A 51 -1.04 2.11 5.25
N GLU A 52 0.16 2.52 4.82
CA GLU A 52 0.47 2.76 3.40
C GLU A 52 0.12 1.55 2.54
N ASN A 53 0.64 0.37 2.88
CA ASN A 53 0.32 -0.86 2.15
C ASN A 53 -1.18 -1.19 2.15
N TRP A 54 -1.90 -0.86 3.22
CA TRP A 54 -3.36 -1.04 3.26
C TRP A 54 -4.07 -0.05 2.34
N ILE A 55 -3.68 1.22 2.34
CA ILE A 55 -4.23 2.25 1.44
C ILE A 55 -4.03 1.82 -0.01
N ASP A 56 -2.80 1.42 -0.40
CA ASP A 56 -2.50 0.96 -1.76
C ASP A 56 -3.40 -0.20 -2.18
N ALA A 57 -3.58 -1.18 -1.30
CA ALA A 57 -4.41 -2.35 -1.55
C ALA A 57 -5.90 -1.98 -1.69
N GLU A 58 -6.45 -1.11 -0.84
CA GLU A 58 -7.84 -0.67 -0.95
C GLU A 58 -8.08 0.22 -2.18
N VAL A 59 -7.14 1.12 -2.50
CA VAL A 59 -7.20 1.92 -3.72
C VAL A 59 -7.20 1.01 -4.94
N ALA A 60 -6.33 0.00 -5.01
CA ALA A 60 -6.35 -0.97 -6.11
C ALA A 60 -7.74 -1.63 -6.28
N LYS A 61 -8.44 -1.97 -5.18
CA LYS A 61 -9.82 -2.50 -5.26
C LYS A 61 -10.82 -1.49 -5.82
N LEU A 62 -10.70 -0.21 -5.48
CA LEU A 62 -11.53 0.85 -6.07
C LEU A 62 -11.31 0.97 -7.59
N PHE A 63 -10.12 0.63 -8.07
CA PHE A 63 -9.77 0.57 -9.49
C PHE A 63 -9.87 -0.85 -10.10
N ASN A 64 -10.73 -1.71 -9.56
CA ASN A 64 -10.97 -3.08 -10.05
C ASN A 64 -9.71 -3.96 -10.10
N GLY A 65 -8.78 -3.75 -9.18
CA GLY A 65 -7.51 -4.48 -9.09
C GLY A 65 -6.38 -3.89 -9.94
N ASN A 66 -6.52 -2.68 -10.49
CA ASN A 66 -5.43 -2.01 -11.20
C ASN A 66 -4.48 -1.32 -10.21
N ASP A 67 -3.28 -1.89 -10.05
CA ASP A 67 -2.21 -1.32 -9.23
C ASP A 67 -1.55 -0.09 -9.89
N ASN A 68 -1.66 0.06 -11.21
CA ASN A 68 -1.16 1.22 -11.96
C ASN A 68 -2.29 2.26 -12.16
N ASN A 69 -2.97 2.60 -11.06
CA ASN A 69 -4.10 3.54 -11.06
C ASN A 69 -3.67 5.02 -11.00
N GLY A 70 -2.37 5.30 -10.83
CA GLY A 70 -1.84 6.67 -10.78
C GLY A 70 -2.23 7.45 -9.53
N VAL A 71 -2.77 6.79 -8.52
CA VAL A 71 -3.04 7.36 -7.20
C VAL A 71 -1.87 7.01 -6.29
N ASP A 72 -1.27 8.03 -5.70
CA ASP A 72 -0.18 7.89 -4.73
C ASP A 72 -0.55 8.74 -3.50
N ILE A 73 -0.75 8.08 -2.35
CA ILE A 73 -1.23 8.70 -1.12
C ILE A 73 -0.15 8.61 -0.06
N ASP A 74 0.50 9.74 0.21
CA ASP A 74 1.49 9.86 1.28
C ASP A 74 0.81 9.93 2.67
N VAL A 75 1.11 8.97 3.53
CA VAL A 75 0.59 8.91 4.91
C VAL A 75 1.16 10.02 5.79
N ASP A 76 2.39 10.48 5.55
CA ASP A 76 2.96 11.59 6.31
C ASP A 76 2.18 12.89 6.02
N VAL A 77 1.85 13.14 4.75
CA VAL A 77 0.98 14.26 4.34
C VAL A 77 -0.40 14.17 5.00
N LEU A 78 -0.99 12.97 5.07
CA LEU A 78 -2.27 12.77 5.76
C LEU A 78 -2.20 13.05 7.27
N LEU A 79 -1.05 12.80 7.88
CA LEU A 79 -0.86 13.02 9.32
C LEU A 79 -0.59 14.48 9.65
N ASP A 80 -0.05 15.25 8.70
CA ASP A 80 0.14 16.69 8.80
C ASP A 80 -1.17 17.50 8.64
N LEU A 81 -2.25 16.87 8.17
CA LEU A 81 -3.56 17.51 8.06
C LEU A 81 -4.31 17.51 9.40
N ASP A 82 -4.76 18.69 9.82
CA ASP A 82 -5.31 18.91 11.17
C ASP A 82 -6.72 18.34 11.41
N SER A 83 -7.44 17.90 10.36
CA SER A 83 -8.83 17.49 10.49
C SER A 83 -9.22 16.31 9.60
N VAL A 84 -10.16 15.50 10.09
CA VAL A 84 -10.75 14.37 9.33
C VAL A 84 -11.33 14.82 7.98
N PRO A 85 -12.09 15.94 7.88
CA PRO A 85 -12.55 16.41 6.58
C PRO A 85 -11.42 16.77 5.61
N ALA A 86 -10.32 17.38 6.09
CA ALA A 86 -9.18 17.71 5.25
C ALA A 86 -8.50 16.44 4.70
N LYS A 87 -8.31 15.42 5.55
CA LYS A 87 -7.76 14.10 5.16
C LYS A 87 -8.63 13.42 4.10
N ARG A 88 -9.94 13.35 4.35
CA ARG A 88 -10.90 12.77 3.40
C ARG A 88 -10.88 13.51 2.06
N LYS A 89 -10.86 14.85 2.09
CA LYS A 89 -10.81 15.67 0.88
C LYS A 89 -9.52 15.43 0.09
N PHE A 90 -8.37 15.37 0.75
CA PHE A 90 -7.08 15.13 0.09
C PHE A 90 -7.09 13.82 -0.70
N VAL A 91 -7.53 12.73 -0.09
CA VAL A 91 -7.59 11.42 -0.77
C VAL A 91 -8.67 11.42 -1.85
N PHE A 92 -9.85 11.97 -1.56
CA PHE A 92 -10.92 12.08 -2.53
C PHE A 92 -10.47 12.84 -3.79
N ASP A 93 -9.80 13.98 -3.64
CA ASP A 93 -9.31 14.76 -4.78
C ASP A 93 -8.31 13.95 -5.63
N ASN A 94 -7.44 13.15 -5.00
CA ASN A 94 -6.51 12.26 -5.71
C ASN A 94 -7.24 11.16 -6.49
N LEU A 95 -8.24 10.51 -5.87
CA LEU A 95 -9.08 9.52 -6.55
C LEU A 95 -9.82 10.13 -7.75
N GLN A 96 -10.31 11.37 -7.63
CA GLN A 96 -11.01 12.07 -8.71
C GLN A 96 -10.05 12.43 -9.86
N ARG A 97 -8.85 12.93 -9.56
CA ARG A 97 -7.83 13.25 -10.58
C ARG A 97 -7.44 12.04 -11.41
N SER A 98 -7.40 10.86 -10.79
CA SER A 98 -7.09 9.60 -11.47
C SER A 98 -8.31 8.91 -12.07
N HIS A 99 -9.47 9.58 -12.13
CA HIS A 99 -10.71 9.05 -12.70
C HIS A 99 -11.16 7.72 -12.09
N CYS A 100 -11.17 7.64 -10.75
CA CYS A 100 -11.61 6.47 -10.01
C CYS A 100 -13.00 5.97 -10.48
N PRO A 101 -13.12 4.69 -10.90
CA PRO A 101 -14.38 4.16 -11.45
C PRO A 101 -15.37 3.69 -10.37
N ALA A 102 -14.96 3.68 -9.10
CA ALA A 102 -15.81 3.22 -8.00
C ALA A 102 -16.99 4.18 -7.73
N SER A 103 -18.08 3.62 -7.20
CA SER A 103 -19.21 4.43 -6.76
C SER A 103 -18.85 5.29 -5.53
N MET A 104 -19.60 6.38 -5.35
CA MET A 104 -19.44 7.24 -4.18
C MET A 104 -19.60 6.51 -2.84
N ASP A 105 -20.47 5.50 -2.77
CA ASP A 105 -20.64 4.69 -1.55
C ASP A 105 -19.37 3.90 -1.21
N LYS A 106 -18.76 3.24 -2.21
CA LYS A 106 -17.50 2.51 -2.02
C LYS A 106 -16.36 3.43 -1.63
N ILE A 107 -16.28 4.61 -2.25
CA ILE A 107 -15.30 5.63 -1.92
C ILE A 107 -15.50 6.10 -0.47
N THR A 108 -16.74 6.36 -0.07
CA THR A 108 -17.07 6.82 1.28
C THR A 108 -16.70 5.78 2.33
N MET A 109 -17.04 4.50 2.10
CA MET A 109 -16.63 3.40 2.97
C MET A 109 -15.11 3.33 3.13
N PHE A 110 -14.37 3.39 2.01
CA PHE A 110 -12.90 3.41 2.04
C PHE A 110 -12.36 4.60 2.85
N LEU A 111 -12.93 5.80 2.66
CA LEU A 111 -12.51 7.00 3.40
C LEU A 111 -12.80 6.90 4.91
N ASP A 112 -13.88 6.23 5.30
CA ASP A 112 -14.20 5.97 6.70
C ASP A 112 -13.20 4.98 7.33
N GLU A 113 -12.97 3.85 6.66
CA GLU A 113 -11.99 2.85 7.10
C GLU A 113 -10.57 3.41 7.17
N MET A 114 -10.20 4.31 6.25
CA MET A 114 -8.91 4.99 6.26
C MET A 114 -8.72 5.82 7.53
N ILE A 115 -9.76 6.55 7.96
CA ILE A 115 -9.70 7.33 9.20
C ILE A 115 -9.54 6.39 10.40
N ASP A 116 -10.24 5.26 10.42
CA ASP A 116 -10.08 4.25 11.46
C ASP A 116 -8.66 3.70 11.51
N GLN A 117 -8.04 3.40 10.35
CA GLN A 117 -6.64 2.97 10.30
C GLN A 117 -5.69 4.04 10.86
N LEU A 118 -5.85 5.30 10.47
CA LEU A 118 -5.03 6.41 10.93
C LEU A 118 -5.14 6.64 12.44
N ASN A 119 -6.32 6.41 13.02
CA ASN A 119 -6.55 6.53 14.46
C ASN A 119 -5.81 5.44 15.29
N THR A 120 -5.25 4.41 14.65
CA THR A 120 -4.46 3.36 15.34
C THR A 120 -2.99 3.69 15.52
N LEU A 121 -2.52 4.79 14.93
CA LEU A 121 -1.13 5.24 15.01
C LEU A 121 -0.78 5.77 16.39
#